data_AF-A0A7C5U8N2-F1
#
_entry.id   AF-A0A7C5U8N2-F1
#
_cell.length_a   1.000
_cell.length_b   1.000
_cell.length_c   1.000
_cell.angle_alpha   90.00
_cell.angle_beta   90.00
_cell.angle_gamma   90.00
#
_symmetry.space_group_name_H-M   'P 1'
#
loop_
_entity.id
_entity.type
_entity.pdbx_description
1 polymer ?
#
loop_
_entity_poly.entity_id
_entity_poly.type
_entity_poly.pdbx_seq_one_letter_code
_entity_poly.pdbx_strand_id
1 'polypeptide(L)' 'MSKIGKKGAVYIPKHVCEQLGIDENDKVLMRVEGSRLVLEFIPDPLSLHLPHV' A
#
# COMPACT_ATOMS: atom_id res chain seq x y z
N MET A 1 -4.42 -16.96 -0.87
CA MET A 1 -4.60 -16.75 0.59
C MET A 1 -3.24 -16.42 1.19
N SER A 2 -3.03 -15.21 1.72
CA SER A 2 -1.79 -14.86 2.40
C SER A 2 -1.87 -15.26 3.88
N LYS A 3 -0.76 -15.76 4.44
CA LYS A 3 -0.64 -16.03 5.87
C LYS A 3 -0.11 -14.80 6.59
N ILE A 4 -0.53 -14.61 7.84
CA ILE A 4 0.07 -13.64 8.74
C ILE A 4 1.41 -14.22 9.21
N GLY A 5 2.49 -13.50 8.94
CA GLY A 5 3.83 -13.82 9.39
C GLY A 5 4.06 -13.47 10.87
N LYS A 6 5.32 -13.56 11.29
CA LYS A 6 5.70 -13.14 12.64
C LYS A 6 5.36 -11.66 12.86
N LYS A 7 5.00 -11.31 14.10
CA LYS A 7 4.65 -9.93 14.51
C LYS A 7 3.43 -9.32 13.79
N GLY A 8 2.56 -10.15 13.19
CA GLY A 8 1.35 -9.65 12.53
C GLY A 8 1.56 -9.12 11.10
N ALA A 9 2.75 -9.34 10.50
CA ALA A 9 3.02 -8.90 9.14
C ALA A 9 2.19 -9.68 8.11
N VAL A 10 1.57 -8.98 7.15
CA VAL A 10 0.91 -9.62 6.00
C VAL A 10 1.74 -9.34 4.76
N TYR A 11 2.08 -10.39 4.03
CA TYR A 11 2.78 -10.23 2.76
C TYR A 11 1.78 -10.00 1.63
N ILE A 12 1.91 -8.85 0.97
CA ILE A 12 1.12 -8.50 -0.21
C ILE A 12 1.76 -9.20 -1.41
N PRO A 13 0.98 -9.99 -2.19
CA PRO A 13 1.50 -10.61 -3.40
C PRO A 13 2.00 -9.58 -4.41
N LYS A 14 3.09 -9.87 -5.12
CA LYS A 14 3.70 -8.96 -6.10
C LYS A 14 2.70 -8.37 -7.11
N HIS A 15 1.81 -9.21 -7.65
CA HIS A 15 0.79 -8.75 -8.61
C HIS A 15 -0.18 -7.71 -8.04
N VAL A 16 -0.42 -7.72 -6.73
CA VAL A 16 -1.25 -6.71 -6.06
C VAL A 16 -0.47 -5.40 -5.96
N CYS A 17 0.81 -5.43 -5.58
CA CYS A 17 1.66 -4.24 -5.56
C CYS A 17 1.74 -3.58 -6.95
N GLU A 18 1.92 -4.37 -8.01
CA GLU A 18 1.98 -3.88 -9.39
C GLU A 18 0.67 -3.23 -9.85
N GLN A 19 -0.49 -3.80 -9.50
CA GLN A 19 -1.80 -3.25 -9.85
C GLN A 19 -2.14 -1.95 -9.12
N LEU A 20 -1.68 -1.81 -7.87
CA LEU A 20 -1.86 -0.60 -7.08
C LEU A 20 -0.74 0.43 -7.29
N GLY A 21 0.32 0.10 -8.06
CA GLY A 21 1.45 1.00 -8.31
C GLY A 21 2.28 1.32 -7.06
N ILE A 22 2.35 0.37 -6.11
CA ILE A 22 3.02 0.56 -4.82
C ILE A 22 4.46 0.06 -4.91
N ASP A 23 5.40 0.88 -4.45
CA ASP A 23 6.81 0.52 -4.36
C ASP A 23 7.28 0.31 -2.90
N GLU A 24 8.46 -0.23 -2.72
CA GLU A 24 9.05 -0.35 -1.38
C GLU A 24 9.26 1.06 -0.81
N ASN A 25 8.90 1.28 0.47
CA ASN A 25 8.90 2.56 1.19
C ASN A 25 7.69 3.49 0.97
N ASP A 26 6.68 3.06 0.21
CA ASP A 26 5.42 3.80 0.12
C ASP A 26 4.70 3.85 1.48
N LYS A 27 4.05 4.97 1.79
CA LYS A 27 3.36 5.16 3.07
C LYS A 27 1.95 4.60 2.98
N VAL A 28 1.68 3.61 3.83
CA VAL A 28 0.36 2.99 3.95
C VAL A 28 -0.32 3.45 5.22
N LEU A 29 -1.54 3.92 5.08
CA LEU A 29 -2.43 4.19 6.20
C LEU A 29 -3.30 2.97 6.46
N MET A 30 -3.16 2.41 7.66
CA MET A 30 -3.94 1.25 8.11
C MET A 30 -5.12 1.72 8.95
N ARG A 31 -6.34 1.34 8.57
CA ARG A 31 -7.57 1.59 9.36
C ARG A 31 -8.36 0.32 9.58
N VAL A 32 -9.02 0.22 10.73
CA VAL A 32 -9.94 -0.88 11.05
C VAL A 32 -11.36 -0.37 10.90
N GLU A 33 -12.08 -0.90 9.90
CA GLU A 33 -13.47 -0.57 9.62
C GLU A 33 -14.34 -1.78 9.98
N GLY A 34 -14.90 -1.77 11.19
CA GLY A 34 -15.68 -2.87 11.74
C GLY A 34 -14.85 -4.15 11.90
N SER A 35 -15.03 -5.10 10.98
CA SER A 35 -14.32 -6.39 10.96
C SER A 35 -13.25 -6.50 9.87
N ARG A 36 -12.93 -5.40 9.18
CA ARG A 36 -12.01 -5.37 8.04
C ARG A 36 -10.83 -4.44 8.31
N LEU A 37 -9.65 -4.85 7.84
CA LEU A 37 -8.47 -3.98 7.76
C LEU A 37 -8.44 -3.34 6.38
N VAL A 38 -8.47 -2.01 6.34
CA VAL A 38 -8.34 -1.21 5.13
C VAL A 38 -6.93 -0.65 5.06
N LEU A 39 -6.28 -0.85 3.92
CA LEU A 39 -4.95 -0.33 3.60
C LEU A 39 -5.12 0.73 2.53
N GLU A 40 -4.80 1.98 2.87
CA GLU A 40 -4.86 3.10 1.95
C GLU A 40 -3.44 3.58 1.66
N PHE A 41 -3.01 3.42 0.42
CA PHE A 41 -1.69 3.88 -0.04
C PHE A 41 -1.78 5.38 -0.31
N ILE A 42 -0.90 6.15 0.33
CA ILE A 42 -0.85 7.60 0.15
C ILE A 42 0.26 7.87 -0.86
N PRO A 43 -0.08 8.07 -2.15
CA PRO A 43 0.91 8.49 -3.12
C PRO A 43 1.52 9.81 -2.64
N ASP A 44 2.84 9.91 -2.72
CA ASP A 44 3.55 11.07 -2.20
C ASP A 44 2.99 12.35 -2.87
N PRO A 45 2.49 13.35 -2.11
CA PRO A 45 1.83 14.53 -2.69
C PRO A 45 2.76 15.35 -3.60
N LEU A 46 4.08 15.10 -3.55
CA LEU A 46 5.10 15.73 -4.39
C LEU A 46 5.38 14.96 -5.69
N SER A 47 4.79 13.78 -5.90
CA SER A 47 4.97 13.00 -7.13
C SER A 47 4.35 13.63 -8.38
N LEU A 48 3.63 14.75 -8.22
CA LEU A 48 3.22 15.65 -9.30
C LEU A 48 4.42 16.37 -9.90
N HIS A 49 5.24 15.66 -10.67
CA HIS A 49 6.15 16.29 -11.61
C HIS A 49 5.29 16.81 -12.76
N LEU A 50 5.00 18.11 -12.79
CA LEU A 50 4.40 18.74 -13.97
C LEU A 50 5.35 18.54 -15.17
N PRO A 51 4.95 17.85 -16.25
CA PRO A 51 5.70 17.87 -17.49
C PRO A 51 5.11 18.99 -18.35
N HIS A 52 5.46 20.25 -18.06
CA HIS A 52 5.13 21.37 -18.94
C HIS A 52 6.30 22.36 -18.95
N VAL A 53 7.31 22.08 -19.79
CA VAL A 53 8.08 23.07 -20.55
C VAL A 53 8.60 22.42 -21.84
#